data_AF-A0A2T0ZTK5-F1
#
_entry.id   AF-A0A2T0ZTK5-F1
#
_cell.length_a   1.000
_cell.length_b   1.000
_cell.length_c   1.000
_cell.angle_alpha   90.00
_cell.angle_beta   90.00
_cell.angle_gamma   90.00
#
_symmetry.space_group_name_H-M   'P 1'
#
loop_
_entity.id
_entity.type
_entity.pdbx_description
1 polymer ?
#
loop_
_entity_poly.entity_id
_entity_poly.type
_entity_poly.pdbx_seq_one_letter_code
_entity_poly.pdbx_strand_id
1 'polypeptide(L)'
;MAAEPSAKAKAWAIFDHIVQEAAPNGDHSDPWTRDPASGALVYTPDFDVLTRLLGVPLYLRAVPRTGVPALALDVWTSYELRRAGFDSDAVWPRPSAPRVLPAPIVSLLQKVTKPEREALWNRLRGATPPAGAAASSASILGKNYLKQVDVVMSNWVAGPELLISTKRMDSSFGNNAANRVEESYGDAKNLRLRHPLAALGFMYGLRSTIFNESPGIAEWLVDLLQKLGREDDAYHAVTLIVMEYADDNAVEGSDDDAGDGKGALTEAGVTIDEPDTDTSVAATEGTIEVGAVETAMANLPLVTIRFDLVPAGLQPGRFIAEMTRRVLDATPVNLHREARRRMSNSMPG
;
A
#
# COMPACT_ATOMS: atom_id res chain seq x y z
N MET A 1 16.58 26.68 -13.97
CA MET A 1 16.77 26.12 -12.62
C MET A 1 15.93 24.86 -12.53
N ALA A 2 16.47 23.74 -12.03
CA ALA A 2 15.67 22.53 -11.83
C ALA A 2 14.60 22.81 -10.76
N ALA A 3 13.36 22.37 -10.98
CA ALA A 3 12.30 22.49 -9.98
C ALA A 3 12.65 21.66 -8.74
N GLU A 4 12.29 22.16 -7.55
CA GLU A 4 12.50 21.42 -6.31
C GLU A 4 11.69 20.10 -6.34
N PRO A 5 12.27 18.96 -5.92
CA PRO A 5 11.55 17.69 -5.89
C PRO A 5 10.31 17.76 -5.00
N SER A 6 9.20 17.17 -5.45
CA SER A 6 7.97 17.09 -4.67
C SER A 6 8.15 16.28 -3.38
N ALA A 7 7.29 16.48 -2.38
CA ALA A 7 7.30 15.68 -1.14
C ALA A 7 7.18 14.17 -1.43
N LYS A 8 6.38 13.80 -2.44
CA LYS A 8 6.22 12.41 -2.90
C LYS A 8 7.49 11.85 -3.54
N ALA A 9 8.20 12.63 -4.36
CA ALA A 9 9.49 12.23 -4.91
C ALA A 9 10.56 12.07 -3.81
N LYS A 10 10.58 12.98 -2.82
CA LYS A 10 11.41 12.89 -1.61
C LYS A 10 11.13 11.62 -0.82
N ALA A 11 9.86 11.31 -0.59
CA ALA A 11 9.45 10.11 0.11
C ALA A 11 9.87 8.82 -0.63
N TRP A 12 9.65 8.74 -1.94
CA TRP A 12 10.01 7.55 -2.73
C TRP A 12 11.50 7.24 -2.68
N ALA A 13 12.39 8.23 -2.74
CA ALA A 13 13.83 7.98 -2.63
C ALA A 13 14.22 7.35 -1.28
N ILE A 14 13.57 7.77 -0.20
CA ILE A 14 13.80 7.22 1.15
C ILE A 14 13.14 5.84 1.28
N PHE A 15 11.92 5.66 0.77
CA PHE A 15 11.21 4.38 0.76
C PHE A 15 11.97 3.30 0.00
N ASP A 16 12.47 3.63 -1.19
CA ASP A 16 13.27 2.70 -2.00
C ASP A 16 14.53 2.27 -1.26
N HIS A 17 15.19 3.20 -0.56
CA HIS A 17 16.36 2.88 0.25
C HIS A 17 16.01 1.91 1.40
N ILE A 18 14.93 2.17 2.14
CA ILE A 18 14.46 1.29 3.23
C ILE A 18 14.14 -0.11 2.69
N VAL A 19 13.41 -0.21 1.58
CA VAL A 19 13.01 -1.50 0.99
C VAL A 19 14.21 -2.25 0.43
N GLN A 20 15.14 -1.55 -0.23
CA GLN A 20 16.35 -2.15 -0.79
C GLN A 20 17.29 -2.68 0.31
N GLU A 21 17.37 -2.01 1.46
CA GLU A 21 18.14 -2.47 2.61
C GLU A 21 17.51 -3.72 3.25
N ALA A 22 16.18 -3.76 3.35
CA ALA A 22 15.45 -4.87 3.94
C ALA A 22 15.37 -6.12 3.05
N ALA A 23 15.44 -5.94 1.73
CA ALA A 23 15.50 -7.03 0.76
C ALA A 23 16.58 -6.77 -0.31
N PRO A 24 17.88 -6.92 0.05
CA PRO A 24 18.97 -6.71 -0.89
C PRO A 24 18.82 -7.60 -2.12
N ASN A 25 18.95 -7.02 -3.31
CA ASN A 25 18.75 -7.70 -4.60
C ASN A 25 17.35 -8.31 -4.80
N GLY A 26 16.35 -7.91 -4.00
CA GLY A 26 15.01 -8.50 -4.02
C GLY A 26 14.90 -9.81 -3.23
N ASP A 27 15.91 -10.17 -2.44
CA ASP A 27 15.88 -11.36 -1.60
C ASP A 27 15.13 -11.07 -0.29
N HIS A 28 13.89 -11.57 -0.22
CA HIS A 28 13.02 -11.40 0.94
C HIS A 28 13.13 -12.57 1.94
N SER A 29 13.19 -12.24 3.23
CA SER A 29 13.02 -13.22 4.33
C SER A 29 11.70 -13.99 4.21
N ASP A 30 11.66 -15.23 4.72
CA ASP A 30 10.42 -16.02 4.78
C ASP A 30 9.58 -15.59 6.00
N PRO A 31 8.37 -15.04 5.82
CA PRO A 31 7.52 -14.56 6.91
C PRO A 31 6.71 -15.67 7.57
N TRP A 32 6.65 -16.87 6.98
CA TRP A 32 5.76 -17.92 7.42
C TRP A 32 6.40 -18.80 8.50
N THR A 33 5.90 -18.70 9.72
CA THR A 33 6.36 -19.49 10.87
C THR A 33 5.24 -20.39 11.40
N ARG A 34 5.60 -21.40 12.19
CA ARG A 34 4.62 -22.18 12.94
C ARG A 34 4.50 -21.64 14.33
N ASP A 35 3.26 -21.38 14.75
CA ASP A 35 2.96 -21.11 16.13
C ASP A 35 3.31 -22.36 16.98
N PRO A 36 4.22 -22.27 17.96
CA PRO A 36 4.66 -23.43 18.73
C PRO A 36 3.53 -24.11 19.52
N ALA A 37 2.47 -23.38 19.89
CA ALA A 37 1.40 -23.89 20.73
C ALA A 37 0.31 -24.62 19.92
N SER A 38 -0.13 -24.05 18.81
CA SER A 38 -1.20 -24.59 17.96
C SER A 38 -0.69 -25.37 16.75
N GLY A 39 0.58 -25.22 16.41
CA GLY A 39 1.15 -25.72 15.16
C GLY A 39 0.61 -25.00 13.92
N ALA A 40 -0.22 -23.97 14.07
CA ALA A 40 -0.81 -23.24 12.94
C ALA A 40 0.27 -22.45 12.18
N LEU A 41 0.10 -22.38 10.86
CA LEU A 41 0.95 -21.53 10.02
C LEU A 41 0.53 -20.07 10.19
N VAL A 42 1.43 -19.25 10.73
CA VAL A 42 1.22 -17.83 11.00
C VAL A 42 2.17 -16.98 10.15
N TYR A 43 1.71 -15.79 9.79
CA TYR A 43 2.51 -14.82 9.06
C TYR A 43 3.10 -13.82 10.06
N THR A 44 4.41 -13.62 10.00
CA THR A 44 5.15 -12.69 10.86
C THR A 44 5.52 -11.44 10.06
N PRO A 45 4.80 -10.32 10.24
CA PRO A 45 5.11 -9.08 9.54
C PRO A 45 6.44 -8.50 10.01
N ASP A 46 7.11 -7.80 9.11
CA ASP A 46 8.35 -7.08 9.35
C ASP A 46 8.00 -5.65 9.80
N PHE A 47 7.85 -5.51 11.11
CA PHE A 47 7.51 -4.23 11.73
C PHE A 47 8.70 -3.27 11.79
N ASP A 48 9.93 -3.77 11.68
CA ASP A 48 11.12 -2.90 11.60
C ASP A 48 11.08 -2.08 10.31
N VAL A 49 10.68 -2.70 9.19
CA VAL A 49 10.44 -1.96 7.94
C VAL A 49 9.25 -1.01 8.07
N LEU A 50 8.12 -1.46 8.65
CA LEU A 50 6.93 -0.60 8.82
C LEU A 50 7.26 0.68 9.60
N THR A 51 7.93 0.56 10.75
CA THR A 51 8.24 1.69 11.62
C THR A 51 9.16 2.70 10.93
N ARG A 52 10.15 2.24 10.17
CA ARG A 52 11.01 3.09 9.33
C ARG A 52 10.21 3.82 8.24
N LEU A 53 9.34 3.11 7.53
CA LEU A 53 8.48 3.70 6.48
C LEU A 53 7.54 4.76 7.07
N LEU A 54 6.95 4.51 8.25
CA LEU A 54 6.09 5.46 8.94
C LEU A 54 6.84 6.69 9.47
N GLY A 55 8.14 6.59 9.73
CA GLY A 55 9.00 7.71 10.10
C GLY A 55 9.22 8.70 8.95
N VAL A 56 9.17 8.26 7.69
CA VAL A 56 9.40 9.12 6.51
C VAL A 56 8.42 10.31 6.40
N PRO A 57 7.09 10.13 6.45
CA PRO A 57 6.17 11.27 6.41
C PRO A 57 6.38 12.24 7.57
N LEU A 58 6.78 11.75 8.76
CA LEU A 58 7.08 12.60 9.91
C LEU A 58 8.35 13.41 9.69
N TYR A 59 9.43 12.77 9.20
CA TYR A 59 10.69 13.43 8.84
C TYR A 59 10.47 14.55 7.83
N LEU A 60 9.68 14.26 6.78
CA LEU A 60 9.37 15.22 5.72
C LEU A 60 8.31 16.27 6.12
N ARG A 61 7.71 16.14 7.31
CA ARG A 61 6.55 16.93 7.75
C ARG A 61 5.44 16.95 6.69
N ALA A 62 5.18 15.79 6.10
CA ALA A 62 4.25 15.64 5.01
C ALA A 62 2.81 15.77 5.50
N VAL A 63 2.08 16.77 5.00
CA VAL A 63 0.66 16.96 5.31
C VAL A 63 -0.22 15.92 4.58
N PRO A 64 -1.41 15.56 5.08
CA PRO A 64 -2.29 14.54 4.50
C PRO A 64 -2.57 14.72 3.00
N ARG A 65 -2.77 15.97 2.54
CA ARG A 65 -3.01 16.31 1.12
C ARG A 65 -1.87 15.91 0.18
N THR A 66 -0.68 15.59 0.70
CA THR A 66 0.43 15.08 -0.14
C THR A 66 0.27 13.60 -0.49
N GLY A 67 -0.61 12.86 0.20
CA GLY A 67 -0.79 11.41 0.08
C GLY A 67 0.35 10.57 0.66
N VAL A 68 1.49 11.18 1.03
CA VAL A 68 2.67 10.48 1.56
C VAL A 68 2.39 9.71 2.87
N PRO A 69 1.59 10.22 3.82
CA PRO A 69 1.30 9.49 5.06
C PRO A 69 0.64 8.12 4.83
N ALA A 70 -0.29 8.03 3.87
CA ALA A 70 -0.94 6.76 3.49
C ALA A 70 0.01 5.89 2.65
N LEU A 71 0.81 6.51 1.78
CA LEU A 71 1.76 5.82 0.90
C LEU A 71 2.75 4.92 1.65
N ALA A 72 3.16 5.28 2.87
CA ALA A 72 4.00 4.43 3.71
C ALA A 72 3.37 3.04 3.98
N LEU A 73 2.04 2.98 4.15
CA LEU A 73 1.29 1.73 4.33
C LEU A 73 1.20 0.95 3.03
N ASP A 74 1.03 1.62 1.89
CA ASP A 74 0.99 1.00 0.56
C ASP A 74 2.32 0.31 0.26
N VAL A 75 3.43 1.02 0.50
CA VAL A 75 4.79 0.52 0.30
C VAL A 75 5.03 -0.69 1.18
N TRP A 76 4.71 -0.60 2.48
CA TRP A 76 4.87 -1.71 3.41
C TRP A 76 4.04 -2.93 3.00
N THR A 77 2.77 -2.74 2.65
CA THR A 77 1.88 -3.82 2.24
C THR A 77 2.38 -4.50 0.98
N SER A 78 2.84 -3.73 -0.02
CA SER A 78 3.43 -4.29 -1.23
C SER A 78 4.72 -5.08 -0.95
N TYR A 79 5.54 -4.59 -0.01
CA TYR A 79 6.75 -5.26 0.45
C TYR A 79 6.42 -6.59 1.15
N GLU A 80 5.42 -6.60 2.03
CA GLU A 80 4.96 -7.82 2.70
C GLU A 80 4.40 -8.85 1.72
N LEU A 81 3.65 -8.45 0.69
CA LEU A 81 3.18 -9.38 -0.34
C LEU A 81 4.35 -10.02 -1.11
N ARG A 82 5.44 -9.30 -1.35
CA ARG A 82 6.67 -9.88 -1.92
C ARG A 82 7.37 -10.82 -0.94
N ARG A 83 7.41 -10.48 0.35
CA ARG A 83 7.85 -11.41 1.42
C ARG A 83 6.98 -12.66 1.48
N ALA A 84 5.68 -12.56 1.20
CA ALA A 84 4.81 -13.72 1.12
C ALA A 84 5.15 -14.64 -0.07
N GLY A 85 5.96 -14.17 -1.03
CA GLY A 85 6.45 -14.91 -2.19
C GLY A 85 5.79 -14.54 -3.52
N PHE A 86 5.02 -13.45 -3.57
CA PHE A 86 4.49 -12.92 -4.83
C PHE A 86 5.58 -12.22 -5.65
N ASP A 87 5.45 -12.26 -6.97
CA ASP A 87 6.42 -11.69 -7.90
C ASP A 87 6.58 -10.16 -7.71
N SER A 88 7.83 -9.69 -7.75
CA SER A 88 8.17 -8.30 -7.44
C SER A 88 7.49 -7.28 -8.35
N ASP A 89 7.29 -7.65 -9.61
CA ASP A 89 6.70 -6.78 -10.64
C ASP A 89 5.19 -6.99 -10.79
N ALA A 90 4.64 -8.10 -10.27
CA ALA A 90 3.20 -8.36 -10.23
C ALA A 90 2.48 -7.57 -9.12
N VAL A 91 3.16 -7.29 -8.00
CA VAL A 91 2.60 -6.50 -6.89
C VAL A 91 2.93 -5.03 -7.09
N TRP A 92 1.91 -4.18 -7.08
CA TRP A 92 2.04 -2.72 -7.18
C TRP A 92 1.62 -2.04 -5.87
N PRO A 93 2.30 -0.94 -5.45
CA PRO A 93 3.40 -0.28 -6.16
C PRO A 93 4.69 -1.09 -6.14
N ARG A 94 5.44 -1.10 -7.25
CA ARG A 94 6.74 -1.78 -7.41
C ARG A 94 7.81 -1.20 -6.47
N PRO A 95 8.87 -1.98 -6.13
CA PRO A 95 9.95 -1.51 -5.25
C PRO A 95 10.90 -0.53 -5.95
N SER A 96 10.70 -0.28 -7.25
CA SER A 96 11.40 0.72 -8.03
C SER A 96 10.48 1.29 -9.10
N ALA A 97 10.76 2.51 -9.58
CA ALA A 97 10.05 3.06 -10.72
C ALA A 97 10.19 2.20 -11.99
N PRO A 98 9.14 2.10 -12.83
CA PRO A 98 7.79 2.64 -12.62
C PRO A 98 6.99 1.83 -11.59
N ARG A 99 6.15 2.51 -10.81
CA ARG A 99 5.40 1.91 -9.68
C ARG A 99 4.28 0.98 -10.12
N VAL A 100 3.72 1.21 -11.31
CA VAL A 100 2.80 0.28 -11.98
C VAL A 100 3.41 -0.10 -13.32
N LEU A 101 3.59 -1.40 -13.55
CA LEU A 101 4.13 -1.93 -14.80
C LEU A 101 3.45 -3.26 -15.16
N PRO A 102 2.63 -3.31 -16.22
CA PRO A 102 1.98 -4.54 -16.65
C PRO A 102 2.99 -5.67 -16.91
N ALA A 103 2.68 -6.87 -16.41
CA ALA A 103 3.52 -8.07 -16.57
C ALA A 103 3.92 -8.39 -18.04
N PRO A 104 3.09 -8.16 -19.07
CA PRO A 104 3.51 -8.33 -20.47
C PRO A 104 4.67 -7.41 -20.87
N ILE A 105 4.75 -6.19 -20.32
CA ILE A 105 5.84 -5.24 -20.58
C ILE A 105 7.13 -5.74 -19.92
N VAL A 106 7.04 -6.21 -18.67
CA VAL A 106 8.18 -6.83 -17.98
C VAL A 106 8.71 -8.03 -18.77
N SER A 107 7.81 -8.90 -19.23
CA SER A 107 8.16 -10.08 -20.02
C SER A 107 8.87 -9.71 -21.32
N LEU A 108 8.42 -8.66 -22.01
CA LEU A 108 9.09 -8.12 -23.20
C LEU A 108 10.50 -7.61 -22.85
N LEU A 109 10.63 -6.79 -21.80
CA LEU A 109 11.90 -6.22 -21.36
C LEU A 109 12.95 -7.30 -21.01
N GLN A 110 12.51 -8.44 -20.49
CA GLN A 110 13.40 -9.56 -20.18
C GLN A 110 13.96 -10.26 -21.43
N LYS A 111 13.23 -10.22 -22.57
CA LYS A 111 13.56 -10.96 -23.80
C LYS A 111 14.33 -10.14 -24.85
N VAL A 112 14.28 -8.82 -24.78
CA VAL A 112 15.05 -7.93 -25.68
C VAL A 112 16.54 -7.90 -25.31
N THR A 113 17.39 -7.41 -26.22
CA THR A 113 18.82 -7.26 -25.96
C THR A 113 19.08 -6.25 -24.84
N LYS A 114 20.27 -6.31 -24.22
CA LYS A 114 20.64 -5.37 -23.14
C LYS A 114 20.53 -3.89 -23.57
N PRO A 115 21.03 -3.47 -24.75
CA PRO A 115 20.89 -2.08 -25.19
C PRO A 115 19.43 -1.65 -25.39
N GLU A 116 18.59 -2.50 -25.99
CA GLU A 116 17.17 -2.23 -26.17
C GLU A 116 16.44 -2.10 -24.82
N ARG A 117 16.77 -2.99 -23.87
CA ARG A 117 16.23 -2.98 -22.52
C ARG A 117 16.55 -1.68 -21.79
N GLU A 118 17.80 -1.24 -21.86
CA GLU A 118 18.25 0.02 -21.23
C GLU A 118 17.54 1.22 -21.87
N ALA A 119 17.42 1.26 -23.20
CA ALA A 119 16.70 2.31 -23.91
C ALA A 119 15.21 2.36 -23.53
N LEU A 120 14.55 1.20 -23.43
CA LEU A 120 13.15 1.10 -23.03
C LEU A 120 12.95 1.49 -21.56
N TRP A 121 13.85 1.08 -20.66
CA TRP A 121 13.80 1.51 -19.26
C TRP A 121 13.95 3.01 -19.11
N ASN A 122 14.87 3.63 -19.85
CA ASN A 122 15.03 5.09 -19.85
C ASN A 122 13.74 5.79 -20.30
N ARG A 123 13.02 5.22 -21.28
CA ARG A 123 11.73 5.76 -21.74
C ARG A 123 10.61 5.54 -20.72
N LEU A 124 10.55 4.38 -20.07
CA LEU A 124 9.53 4.06 -19.05
C LEU A 124 9.72 4.83 -17.73
N ARG A 125 10.95 5.24 -17.41
CA ARG A 125 11.28 6.07 -16.24
C ARG A 125 11.39 7.56 -16.56
N GLY A 126 11.20 7.94 -17.82
CA GLY A 126 11.25 9.34 -18.24
C GLY A 126 10.14 10.16 -17.60
N ALA A 127 10.26 11.50 -17.65
CA ALA A 127 9.26 12.42 -17.12
C ALA A 127 7.87 12.25 -17.79
N THR A 128 7.86 11.79 -19.04
CA THR A 128 6.65 11.50 -19.82
C THR A 128 6.68 10.04 -20.29
N PRO A 129 6.39 9.09 -19.38
CA PRO A 129 6.33 7.69 -19.77
C PRO A 129 5.19 7.45 -20.77
N PRO A 130 5.28 6.43 -21.64
CA PRO A 130 4.19 6.12 -22.57
C PRO A 130 2.88 5.86 -21.80
N ALA A 131 1.81 6.55 -22.20
CA ALA A 131 0.49 6.42 -21.59
C ALA A 131 0.03 4.95 -21.59
N GLY A 132 -0.52 4.48 -20.46
CA GLY A 132 -0.97 3.11 -20.25
C GLY A 132 0.14 2.06 -20.08
N ALA A 133 1.42 2.41 -20.27
CA ALA A 133 2.54 1.48 -20.12
C ALA A 133 3.20 1.55 -18.73
N ALA A 134 3.29 2.74 -18.15
CA ALA A 134 3.89 2.97 -16.84
C ALA A 134 3.11 4.10 -16.13
N ALA A 135 2.23 3.71 -15.20
CA ALA A 135 1.42 4.64 -14.43
C ALA A 135 2.01 4.88 -13.04
N SER A 136 1.66 6.03 -12.45
CA SER A 136 2.01 6.37 -11.06
C SER A 136 1.01 5.80 -10.05
N SER A 137 -0.20 5.45 -10.50
CA SER A 137 -1.27 4.84 -9.70
C SER A 137 -1.96 3.71 -10.47
N ALA A 138 -2.60 2.81 -9.72
CA ALA A 138 -3.34 1.68 -10.28
C ALA A 138 -4.85 1.96 -10.21
N SER A 139 -5.43 2.39 -11.33
CA SER A 139 -6.88 2.56 -11.46
C SER A 139 -7.52 1.31 -12.04
N ILE A 140 -8.50 0.76 -11.33
CA ILE A 140 -9.28 -0.40 -11.76
C ILE A 140 -10.74 -0.01 -11.83
N LEU A 141 -11.42 -0.42 -12.89
CA LEU A 141 -12.84 -0.19 -13.04
C LEU A 141 -13.57 -1.01 -11.98
N GLY A 142 -14.35 -0.36 -11.11
CA GLY A 142 -15.32 -0.97 -10.22
C GLY A 142 -16.70 -1.07 -10.88
N LYS A 143 -17.73 -1.50 -10.15
CA LYS A 143 -19.08 -1.71 -10.67
C LYS A 143 -19.56 -0.50 -11.47
N ASN A 144 -19.51 0.69 -10.86
CA ASN A 144 -20.10 1.91 -11.39
C ASN A 144 -19.05 2.94 -11.85
N TYR A 145 -17.88 2.96 -11.23
CA TYR A 145 -16.84 3.97 -11.49
C TYR A 145 -15.44 3.39 -11.32
N LEU A 146 -14.42 4.07 -11.88
CA LEU A 146 -13.02 3.74 -11.66
C LEU A 146 -12.67 3.94 -10.19
N LYS A 147 -11.81 3.10 -9.65
CA LYS A 147 -11.24 3.29 -8.31
C LYS A 147 -9.74 3.22 -8.44
N GLN A 148 -9.06 4.24 -7.92
CA GLN A 148 -7.64 4.12 -7.62
C GLN A 148 -7.49 3.20 -6.41
N VAL A 149 -6.81 2.07 -6.60
CA VAL A 149 -6.53 1.07 -5.56
C VAL A 149 -5.07 1.17 -5.16
N ASP A 150 -4.81 1.17 -3.86
CA ASP A 150 -3.53 1.55 -3.30
C ASP A 150 -2.48 0.43 -3.46
N VAL A 151 -2.90 -0.82 -3.25
CA VAL A 151 -2.06 -2.01 -3.53
C VAL A 151 -2.82 -3.01 -4.38
N VAL A 152 -2.22 -3.39 -5.50
CA VAL A 152 -2.87 -4.19 -6.55
C VAL A 152 -1.96 -5.32 -7.00
N MET A 153 -2.56 -6.48 -7.24
CA MET A 153 -1.98 -7.51 -8.10
C MET A 153 -2.98 -7.88 -9.19
N SER A 154 -2.55 -7.80 -10.45
CA SER A 154 -3.40 -8.07 -11.61
C SER A 154 -2.56 -8.53 -12.78
N ASN A 155 -3.10 -9.45 -13.57
CA ASN A 155 -2.48 -9.88 -14.81
C ASN A 155 -3.53 -10.24 -15.88
N TRP A 156 -3.10 -10.38 -17.14
CA TRP A 156 -4.02 -10.64 -18.25
C TRP A 156 -4.77 -11.99 -18.13
N VAL A 157 -4.12 -13.00 -17.55
CA VAL A 157 -4.66 -14.36 -17.44
C VAL A 157 -5.72 -14.46 -16.34
N ALA A 158 -5.49 -13.82 -15.19
CA ALA A 158 -6.34 -13.92 -14.01
C ALA A 158 -7.29 -12.72 -13.81
N GLY A 159 -7.02 -11.59 -14.48
CA GLY A 159 -7.63 -10.31 -14.10
C GLY A 159 -7.07 -9.80 -12.77
N PRO A 160 -7.81 -8.92 -12.07
CA PRO A 160 -7.46 -8.51 -10.70
C PRO A 160 -7.53 -9.68 -9.72
N GLU A 161 -6.43 -9.93 -9.03
CA GLU A 161 -6.27 -11.02 -8.07
C GLU A 161 -6.32 -10.52 -6.63
N LEU A 162 -5.79 -9.31 -6.39
CA LEU A 162 -5.73 -8.67 -5.09
C LEU A 162 -5.91 -7.16 -5.23
N LEU A 163 -6.78 -6.62 -4.39
CA LEU A 163 -7.13 -5.21 -4.30
C LEU A 163 -7.13 -4.82 -2.82
N ILE A 164 -6.18 -4.01 -2.39
CA ILE A 164 -6.12 -3.51 -1.01
C ILE A 164 -6.22 -1.99 -1.03
N SER A 165 -7.17 -1.48 -0.26
CA SER A 165 -7.29 -0.05 0.02
C SER A 165 -6.65 0.30 1.36
N THR A 166 -5.98 1.44 1.41
CA THR A 166 -5.30 1.95 2.60
C THR A 166 -5.90 3.29 3.00
N LYS A 167 -6.03 3.51 4.29
CA LYS A 167 -6.45 4.80 4.86
C LYS A 167 -5.63 5.07 6.11
N ARG A 168 -5.44 6.36 6.39
CA ARG A 168 -4.73 6.82 7.59
C ARG A 168 -5.45 8.01 8.22
N MET A 169 -5.44 8.06 9.55
CA MET A 169 -6.01 9.13 10.35
C MET A 169 -5.09 9.44 11.54
N ASP A 170 -4.62 10.67 11.60
CA ASP A 170 -3.69 11.15 12.63
C ASP A 170 -4.34 12.15 13.59
N SER A 171 -5.45 12.79 13.20
CA SER A 171 -6.14 13.81 14.00
C SER A 171 -7.63 13.92 13.65
N SER A 172 -8.32 14.91 14.22
CA SER A 172 -9.71 15.28 13.84
C SER A 172 -10.70 14.10 13.90
N PHE A 173 -10.50 13.21 14.87
CA PHE A 173 -11.16 11.90 14.93
C PHE A 173 -12.68 11.99 14.90
N GLY A 174 -13.28 12.92 15.66
CA GLY A 174 -14.73 13.06 15.77
C GLY A 174 -15.43 13.54 14.50
N ASN A 175 -14.74 14.32 13.65
CA ASN A 175 -15.33 14.85 12.42
C ASN A 175 -15.16 13.88 11.24
N ASN A 176 -14.07 13.11 11.26
CA ASN A 176 -13.64 12.36 10.08
C ASN A 176 -13.95 10.86 10.15
N ALA A 177 -14.07 10.27 11.35
CA ALA A 177 -14.18 8.82 11.49
C ALA A 177 -15.41 8.22 10.76
N ALA A 178 -16.58 8.86 10.84
CA ALA A 178 -17.78 8.35 10.18
C ALA A 178 -17.71 8.39 8.66
N ASN A 179 -17.31 9.53 8.11
CA ASN A 179 -17.16 9.69 6.66
C ASN A 179 -16.14 8.69 6.10
N ARG A 180 -15.02 8.47 6.80
CA ARG A 180 -13.98 7.50 6.38
C ARG A 180 -14.50 6.06 6.35
N VAL A 181 -15.32 5.67 7.34
CA VAL A 181 -15.90 4.33 7.37
C VAL A 181 -16.94 4.17 6.27
N GLU A 182 -17.83 5.13 6.07
CA GLU A 182 -18.86 5.10 5.02
C GLU A 182 -18.24 5.02 3.61
N GLU A 183 -17.21 5.83 3.34
CA GLU A 183 -16.43 5.77 2.10
C GLU A 183 -15.85 4.37 1.87
N SER A 184 -15.31 3.76 2.93
CA SER A 184 -14.73 2.41 2.87
C SER A 184 -15.76 1.34 2.52
N TYR A 185 -17.00 1.46 3.02
CA TYR A 185 -18.10 0.58 2.61
C TYR A 185 -18.46 0.78 1.13
N GLY A 186 -18.55 2.03 0.67
CA GLY A 186 -18.83 2.36 -0.73
C GLY A 186 -17.79 1.75 -1.68
N ASP A 187 -16.51 1.92 -1.35
CA ASP A 187 -15.39 1.35 -2.08
C ASP A 187 -15.45 -0.18 -2.13
N ALA A 188 -15.73 -0.81 -0.98
CA ALA A 188 -15.87 -2.25 -0.90
C ALA A 188 -16.96 -2.75 -1.86
N LYS A 189 -18.16 -2.13 -1.84
CA LYS A 189 -19.25 -2.51 -2.75
C LYS A 189 -18.88 -2.28 -4.22
N ASN A 190 -18.24 -1.15 -4.54
CA ASN A 190 -17.86 -0.82 -5.91
C ASN A 190 -16.87 -1.86 -6.47
N LEU A 191 -15.86 -2.26 -5.70
CA LEU A 191 -14.88 -3.26 -6.12
C LEU A 191 -15.48 -4.68 -6.13
N ARG A 192 -16.15 -5.08 -5.04
CA ARG A 192 -16.65 -6.45 -4.82
C ARG A 192 -17.65 -6.88 -5.89
N LEU A 193 -18.54 -5.98 -6.29
CA LEU A 193 -19.60 -6.30 -7.25
C LEU A 193 -19.09 -6.44 -8.70
N ARG A 194 -17.86 -5.99 -8.98
CA ARG A 194 -17.22 -6.22 -10.29
C ARG A 194 -16.17 -7.33 -10.25
N HIS A 195 -15.43 -7.45 -9.15
CA HIS A 195 -14.32 -8.39 -9.00
C HIS A 195 -14.60 -9.40 -7.88
N PRO A 196 -15.58 -10.30 -8.03
CA PRO A 196 -15.97 -11.24 -6.97
C PRO A 196 -14.91 -12.33 -6.68
N LEU A 197 -13.92 -12.49 -7.54
CA LEU A 197 -12.83 -13.46 -7.34
C LEU A 197 -11.54 -12.82 -6.79
N ALA A 198 -11.43 -11.49 -6.81
CA ALA A 198 -10.26 -10.82 -6.24
C ALA A 198 -10.29 -10.92 -4.71
N ALA A 199 -9.12 -11.07 -4.10
CA ALA A 199 -8.96 -10.83 -2.67
C ALA A 199 -9.09 -9.32 -2.42
N LEU A 200 -9.94 -8.93 -1.47
CA LEU A 200 -10.26 -7.53 -1.17
C LEU A 200 -9.86 -7.26 0.28
N GLY A 201 -8.94 -6.32 0.50
CA GLY A 201 -8.45 -5.98 1.82
C GLY A 201 -8.57 -4.49 2.12
N PHE A 202 -8.63 -4.17 3.41
CA PHE A 202 -8.61 -2.79 3.88
C PHE A 202 -7.64 -2.63 5.06
N MET A 203 -6.73 -1.66 4.95
CA MET A 203 -5.76 -1.34 5.99
C MET A 203 -6.01 0.07 6.52
N TYR A 204 -6.17 0.18 7.83
CA TYR A 204 -6.42 1.46 8.49
C TYR A 204 -5.28 1.78 9.46
N GLY A 205 -4.56 2.88 9.20
CA GLY A 205 -3.61 3.47 10.13
C GLY A 205 -4.29 4.48 11.04
N LEU A 206 -4.09 4.36 12.35
CA LEU A 206 -4.70 5.23 13.35
C LEU A 206 -3.67 5.69 14.38
N ARG A 207 -3.57 7.00 14.62
CA ARG A 207 -2.70 7.52 15.69
C ARG A 207 -3.23 7.13 17.07
N SER A 208 -2.33 6.69 17.95
CA SER A 208 -2.66 6.18 19.29
C SER A 208 -3.34 7.20 20.20
N THR A 209 -3.19 8.51 19.93
CA THR A 209 -3.76 9.54 20.80
C THR A 209 -5.29 9.56 20.82
N ILE A 210 -5.96 8.99 19.80
CA ILE A 210 -7.42 8.81 19.79
C ILE A 210 -7.93 8.06 21.02
N PHE A 211 -7.17 7.10 21.55
CA PHE A 211 -7.58 6.31 22.72
C PHE A 211 -7.61 7.14 24.01
N ASN A 212 -6.91 8.28 24.04
CA ASN A 212 -6.91 9.21 25.16
C ASN A 212 -7.81 10.42 24.89
N GLU A 213 -7.73 11.00 23.68
CA GLU A 213 -8.47 12.20 23.28
C GLU A 213 -9.95 11.93 23.00
N SER A 214 -10.28 10.73 22.51
CA SER A 214 -11.63 10.38 22.01
C SER A 214 -11.91 8.87 22.15
N PRO A 215 -11.85 8.29 23.36
CA PRO A 215 -11.95 6.85 23.58
C PRO A 215 -13.22 6.22 23.02
N GLY A 216 -14.38 6.90 23.15
CA GLY A 216 -15.64 6.39 22.59
C GLY A 216 -15.64 6.31 21.06
N ILE A 217 -14.94 7.22 20.37
CA ILE A 217 -14.77 7.17 18.91
C ILE A 217 -13.80 6.05 18.55
N ALA A 218 -12.74 5.84 19.34
CA ALA A 218 -11.80 4.74 19.13
C ALA A 218 -12.52 3.37 19.23
N GLU A 219 -13.28 3.14 20.29
CA GLU A 219 -14.05 1.90 20.48
C GLU A 219 -15.04 1.67 19.33
N TRP A 220 -15.78 2.71 18.95
CA TRP A 220 -16.74 2.66 17.86
C TRP A 220 -16.07 2.36 16.50
N LEU A 221 -14.96 3.04 16.18
CA LEU A 221 -14.22 2.82 14.94
C LEU A 221 -13.65 1.39 14.88
N VAL A 222 -13.05 0.91 15.97
CA VAL A 222 -12.52 -0.45 16.07
C VAL A 222 -13.62 -1.51 15.89
N ASP A 223 -14.82 -1.28 16.44
CA ASP A 223 -15.97 -2.15 16.22
C ASP A 223 -16.42 -2.15 14.74
N LEU A 224 -16.52 -0.98 14.10
CA LEU A 224 -16.90 -0.90 12.69
C LEU A 224 -15.88 -1.52 11.75
N LEU A 225 -14.58 -1.34 12.00
CA LEU A 225 -13.53 -2.00 11.21
C LEU A 225 -13.61 -3.53 11.31
N GLN A 226 -13.95 -4.07 12.49
CA GLN A 226 -14.17 -5.50 12.65
C GLN A 226 -15.39 -5.99 11.85
N LYS A 227 -16.48 -5.22 11.83
CA LYS A 227 -17.69 -5.56 11.06
C LYS A 227 -17.44 -5.50 9.56
N LEU A 228 -16.75 -4.46 9.11
CA LEU A 228 -16.38 -4.25 7.70
C LEU A 228 -15.59 -5.44 7.11
N GLY A 229 -14.79 -6.14 7.93
CA GLY A 229 -14.04 -7.34 7.53
C GLY A 229 -14.76 -8.67 7.72
N ARG A 230 -16.03 -8.66 8.17
CA ARG A 230 -16.86 -9.86 8.39
C ARG A 230 -18.05 -9.93 7.44
N GLU A 231 -18.43 -8.82 6.81
CA GLU A 231 -19.52 -8.79 5.85
C GLU A 231 -19.12 -9.44 4.52
N ASP A 232 -19.94 -10.38 4.04
CA ASP A 232 -19.67 -11.19 2.83
C ASP A 232 -19.52 -10.34 1.55
N ASP A 233 -20.18 -9.19 1.53
CA ASP A 233 -20.23 -8.26 0.41
C ASP A 233 -19.41 -6.98 0.67
N ALA A 234 -18.47 -7.00 1.62
CA ALA A 234 -17.50 -5.93 1.86
C ALA A 234 -16.06 -6.41 1.60
N TYR A 235 -15.13 -6.16 2.54
CA TYR A 235 -13.74 -6.63 2.45
C TYR A 235 -13.61 -8.03 3.06
N HIS A 236 -12.73 -8.83 2.47
CA HIS A 236 -12.43 -10.17 2.96
C HIS A 236 -11.57 -10.16 4.24
N ALA A 237 -10.74 -9.13 4.40
CA ALA A 237 -9.93 -8.93 5.59
C ALA A 237 -9.72 -7.43 5.85
N VAL A 238 -9.69 -7.05 7.13
CA VAL A 238 -9.40 -5.69 7.57
C VAL A 238 -8.28 -5.73 8.61
N THR A 239 -7.37 -4.77 8.57
CA THR A 239 -6.31 -4.61 9.58
C THR A 239 -6.27 -3.19 10.13
N LEU A 240 -5.87 -3.08 11.38
CA LEU A 240 -5.65 -1.82 12.08
C LEU A 240 -4.19 -1.72 12.51
N ILE A 241 -3.55 -0.60 12.18
CA ILE A 241 -2.20 -0.24 12.63
C ILE A 241 -2.34 0.95 13.58
N VAL A 242 -2.14 0.73 14.88
CA VAL A 242 -2.12 1.83 15.84
C VAL A 242 -0.70 2.35 15.98
N MET A 243 -0.49 3.61 15.60
CA MET A 243 0.82 4.24 15.51
C MET A 243 1.01 5.25 16.65
N GLU A 244 2.09 5.12 17.39
CA GLU A 244 2.50 6.05 18.43
C GLU A 244 3.78 6.77 18.01
N TYR A 245 3.73 8.10 18.02
CA TYR A 245 4.86 8.95 17.66
C TYR A 245 5.51 9.45 18.95
N ALA A 246 6.83 9.61 18.96
CA ALA A 246 7.48 10.36 20.04
C ALA A 246 6.94 11.81 20.08
N ASP A 247 6.74 12.34 21.29
CA ASP A 247 5.87 13.49 21.61
C ASP A 247 6.09 14.77 20.78
N ASP A 248 7.27 14.96 20.18
CA ASP A 248 7.64 16.14 19.38
C ASP A 248 7.45 16.00 17.85
N ASN A 249 6.95 14.86 17.36
CA ASN A 249 6.92 14.55 15.92
C ASN A 249 5.54 14.66 15.24
N ALA A 250 4.51 15.09 15.97
CA ALA A 250 3.21 15.32 15.36
C ALA A 250 3.29 16.54 14.41
N VAL A 251 2.86 16.37 13.17
CA VAL A 251 2.63 17.52 12.28
C VAL A 251 1.39 18.25 12.82
N GLU A 252 1.60 19.40 13.46
CA GLU A 252 0.50 20.22 13.97
C GLU A 252 -0.43 20.63 12.83
N GLY A 253 -1.74 20.49 13.07
CA GLY A 253 -2.76 21.27 12.37
C GLY A 253 -2.74 21.17 10.85
N SER A 254 -3.15 20.02 10.33
CA SER A 254 -3.83 20.01 9.05
C SER A 254 -5.06 19.16 9.23
N ASP A 255 -6.24 19.71 8.97
CA ASP A 255 -7.47 18.93 8.82
C ASP A 255 -7.11 17.68 8.01
N ASP A 256 -7.15 16.51 8.67
CA ASP A 256 -7.09 15.22 7.98
C ASP A 256 -8.14 15.34 6.89
N ASP A 257 -7.67 15.29 5.64
CA ASP A 257 -8.40 15.66 4.43
C ASP A 257 -9.91 15.51 4.62
N ALA A 258 -10.57 16.65 4.82
CA ALA A 258 -12.01 16.76 4.92
C ALA A 258 -12.53 16.41 3.53
N GLY A 259 -12.63 15.10 3.29
CA GLY A 259 -12.70 14.45 1.97
C GLY A 259 -13.21 15.42 0.94
N ASP A 260 -12.29 15.95 0.13
CA ASP A 260 -12.66 17.05 -0.71
C ASP A 260 -13.71 16.53 -1.69
N GLY A 261 -14.97 16.97 -1.54
CA GLY A 261 -16.03 16.62 -2.49
C GLY A 261 -15.73 17.05 -3.94
N LYS A 262 -14.56 17.65 -4.18
CA LYS A 262 -13.98 17.98 -5.47
C LYS A 262 -13.12 16.87 -6.07
N GLY A 263 -12.66 15.88 -5.30
CA GLY A 263 -11.88 14.74 -5.78
C GLY A 263 -12.71 13.52 -6.18
N ALA A 264 -13.92 13.34 -5.62
CA ALA A 264 -14.72 12.12 -5.83
C ALA A 264 -15.04 11.82 -7.32
N LEU A 265 -15.25 12.86 -8.15
CA LEU A 265 -15.46 12.69 -9.59
C LEU A 265 -14.16 12.30 -10.32
N THR A 266 -13.04 12.91 -9.97
CA THR A 266 -11.72 12.57 -10.51
C THR A 266 -11.29 11.15 -10.08
N GLU A 267 -11.51 10.79 -8.82
CA GLU A 267 -11.30 9.43 -8.30
C GLU A 267 -12.19 8.40 -8.99
N ALA A 268 -13.43 8.78 -9.31
CA ALA A 268 -14.36 8.00 -10.12
C ALA A 268 -13.97 7.92 -11.61
N GLY A 269 -12.90 8.62 -12.03
CA GLY A 269 -12.39 8.66 -13.39
C GLY A 269 -13.22 9.51 -14.35
N VAL A 270 -14.00 10.47 -13.83
CA VAL A 270 -14.76 11.44 -14.63
C VAL A 270 -13.88 12.65 -14.90
N THR A 271 -13.30 12.72 -16.10
CA THR A 271 -12.65 13.93 -16.62
C THR A 271 -13.72 14.82 -17.26
N ILE A 272 -14.03 15.96 -16.65
CA ILE A 272 -14.80 17.02 -17.32
C ILE A 272 -13.81 17.72 -18.26
N ASP A 273 -14.16 17.88 -19.55
CA ASP A 273 -13.32 18.46 -20.62
C ASP A 273 -12.80 19.88 -20.30
N GLU A 274 -11.83 19.99 -19.40
CA GLU A 274 -10.83 21.06 -19.38
C GLU A 274 -9.59 20.53 -20.10
N PRO A 275 -8.87 21.38 -20.88
CA PRO A 275 -7.79 20.93 -21.76
C PRO A 275 -6.68 20.23 -20.99
N ASP A 276 -6.74 18.89 -20.96
CA ASP A 276 -5.68 17.90 -20.73
C ASP A 276 -4.49 18.35 -19.85
N THR A 277 -4.77 18.99 -18.71
CA THR A 277 -3.77 19.24 -17.66
C THR A 277 -3.72 18.11 -16.64
N ASP A 278 -4.70 17.20 -16.66
CA ASP A 278 -4.69 15.99 -15.84
C ASP A 278 -4.00 14.83 -16.58
N THR A 279 -2.82 15.13 -17.12
CA THR A 279 -1.77 14.13 -16.94
C THR A 279 -1.60 14.06 -15.43
N SER A 280 -1.92 12.90 -14.83
CA SER A 280 -1.27 12.53 -13.58
C SER A 280 0.22 12.52 -13.92
N VAL A 281 0.86 13.70 -13.85
CA VAL A 281 2.27 13.88 -14.12
C VAL A 281 2.88 12.87 -13.18
N ALA A 282 3.43 11.79 -13.74
CA ALA A 282 4.18 10.83 -12.95
C ALA A 282 5.14 11.72 -12.19
N ALA A 283 4.92 11.85 -10.87
CA ALA A 283 5.69 12.78 -10.08
C ALA A 283 7.12 12.36 -10.34
N THR A 284 7.85 13.16 -11.12
CA THR A 284 9.16 12.77 -11.58
C THR A 284 9.92 12.47 -10.30
N GLU A 285 10.29 11.20 -10.11
CA GLU A 285 11.18 10.82 -9.02
C GLU A 285 12.51 11.50 -9.37
N GLY A 286 12.61 12.77 -9.01
CA GLY A 286 13.78 13.58 -9.28
C GLY A 286 14.95 12.90 -8.61
N THR A 287 16.11 12.93 -9.24
CA THR A 287 17.32 12.38 -8.65
C THR A 287 17.61 13.16 -7.37
N ILE A 288 17.40 12.53 -6.23
CA ILE A 288 17.75 13.09 -4.93
C ILE A 288 19.20 12.75 -4.65
N GLU A 289 19.95 13.72 -4.15
CA GLU A 289 21.35 13.51 -3.78
C GLU A 289 21.46 12.41 -2.73
N VAL A 290 22.37 11.45 -2.95
CA VAL A 290 22.58 10.29 -2.07
C VAL A 290 22.79 10.71 -0.62
N GLY A 291 23.55 11.80 -0.39
CA GLY A 291 23.79 12.32 0.96
C GLY A 291 22.53 12.84 1.68
N ALA A 292 21.51 13.27 0.93
CA ALA A 292 20.22 13.66 1.52
C ALA A 292 19.42 12.45 1.99
N VAL A 293 19.49 11.32 1.27
CA VAL A 293 18.87 10.06 1.69
C VAL A 293 19.58 9.53 2.93
N GLU A 294 20.91 9.46 2.96
CA GLU A 294 21.68 9.02 4.13
C GLU A 294 21.37 9.86 5.38
N THR A 295 21.28 11.18 5.22
CA THR A 295 20.90 12.10 6.30
C THR A 295 19.48 11.81 6.79
N ALA A 296 18.52 11.60 5.88
CA ALA A 296 17.16 11.25 6.26
C ALA A 296 17.12 9.93 7.04
N MET A 297 17.82 8.90 6.54
CA MET A 297 17.90 7.58 7.17
C MET A 297 18.43 7.62 8.61
N ALA A 298 19.43 8.48 8.87
CA ALA A 298 19.98 8.66 10.21
C ALA A 298 19.06 9.43 11.18
N ASN A 299 18.04 10.12 10.68
CA ASN A 299 17.21 11.06 11.45
C ASN A 299 15.70 10.76 11.34
N LEU A 300 15.30 9.55 10.90
CA LEU A 300 13.89 9.18 10.86
C LEU A 300 13.29 9.19 12.28
N PRO A 301 12.18 9.90 12.51
CA PRO A 301 11.45 9.82 13.76
C PRO A 301 11.05 8.39 14.09
N LEU A 302 11.18 8.03 15.37
CA LEU A 302 10.73 6.73 15.86
C LEU A 302 9.21 6.65 15.88
N VAL A 303 8.68 5.55 15.35
CA VAL A 303 7.27 5.19 15.42
C VAL A 303 7.15 3.85 16.12
N THR A 304 6.29 3.77 17.13
CA THR A 304 5.98 2.53 17.85
C THR A 304 4.62 2.01 17.41
N ILE A 305 4.51 0.70 17.16
CA ILE A 305 3.23 0.07 16.84
C ILE A 305 2.60 -0.51 18.11
N ARG A 306 1.37 -0.10 18.42
CA ARG A 306 0.64 -0.49 19.64
C ARG A 306 -0.28 -1.68 19.40
N PHE A 307 0.31 -2.87 19.35
CA PHE A 307 -0.41 -4.12 19.12
C PHE A 307 -1.41 -4.47 20.22
N ASP A 308 -1.17 -4.01 21.43
CA ASP A 308 -2.03 -4.19 22.60
C ASP A 308 -3.39 -3.50 22.45
N LEU A 309 -3.45 -2.45 21.63
CA LEU A 309 -4.68 -1.71 21.33
C LEU A 309 -5.44 -2.29 20.13
N VAL A 310 -4.90 -3.32 19.46
CA VAL A 310 -5.48 -3.91 18.25
C VAL A 310 -6.12 -5.26 18.58
N PRO A 311 -7.44 -5.43 18.37
CA PRO A 311 -8.10 -6.72 18.56
C PRO A 311 -7.50 -7.81 17.66
N ALA A 312 -7.51 -9.06 18.11
CA ALA A 312 -6.99 -10.21 17.36
C ALA A 312 -7.56 -10.34 15.93
N GLY A 313 -8.79 -9.86 15.71
CA GLY A 313 -9.44 -9.85 14.40
C GLY A 313 -8.81 -8.88 13.38
N LEU A 314 -8.14 -7.83 13.85
CA LEU A 314 -7.58 -6.76 13.04
C LEU A 314 -6.04 -6.76 13.01
N GLN A 315 -5.42 -7.85 13.48
CA GLN A 315 -3.96 -7.96 13.56
C GLN A 315 -3.32 -8.06 12.16
N PRO A 316 -2.20 -7.35 11.89
CA PRO A 316 -1.63 -7.29 10.54
C PRO A 316 -1.15 -8.63 9.99
N GLY A 317 -0.59 -9.49 10.85
CA GLY A 317 -0.18 -10.84 10.45
C GLY A 317 -1.35 -11.69 9.99
N ARG A 318 -2.52 -11.58 10.65
CA ARG A 318 -3.74 -12.27 10.22
C ARG A 318 -4.20 -11.75 8.86
N PHE A 319 -4.20 -10.43 8.67
CA PHE A 319 -4.61 -9.79 7.43
C PHE A 319 -3.77 -10.23 6.24
N ILE A 320 -2.45 -10.13 6.31
CA ILE A 320 -1.56 -10.52 5.19
C ILE A 320 -1.69 -12.02 4.89
N ALA A 321 -1.82 -12.85 5.93
CA ALA A 321 -2.02 -14.28 5.77
C ALA A 321 -3.34 -14.61 5.04
N GLU A 322 -4.44 -13.95 5.42
CA GLU A 322 -5.74 -14.12 4.79
C GLU A 322 -5.74 -13.66 3.33
N MET A 323 -5.16 -12.49 3.05
CA MET A 323 -5.02 -11.97 1.69
C MET A 323 -4.21 -12.93 0.81
N THR A 324 -3.09 -13.45 1.32
CA THR A 324 -2.26 -14.40 0.60
C THR A 324 -3.01 -15.70 0.31
N ARG A 325 -3.68 -16.29 1.30
CA ARG A 325 -4.45 -17.53 1.14
C ARG A 325 -5.51 -17.38 0.05
N ARG A 326 -6.29 -16.30 0.08
CA ARG A 326 -7.37 -16.06 -0.88
C ARG A 326 -6.88 -15.99 -2.32
N VAL A 327 -5.76 -15.31 -2.56
CA VAL A 327 -5.14 -15.28 -3.88
C VAL A 327 -4.73 -16.68 -4.32
N LEU A 328 -4.11 -17.46 -3.43
CA LEU A 328 -3.65 -18.82 -3.75
C LEU A 328 -4.82 -19.82 -3.93
N ASP A 329 -5.93 -19.62 -3.23
CA ASP A 329 -7.12 -20.46 -3.35
C ASP A 329 -7.91 -20.13 -4.63
N ALA A 330 -7.90 -18.87 -5.07
CA ALA A 330 -8.58 -18.41 -6.28
C ALA A 330 -7.78 -18.66 -7.57
N THR A 331 -6.53 -19.11 -7.47
CA THR A 331 -5.64 -19.32 -8.61
C THR A 331 -5.18 -20.77 -8.72
N PRO A 332 -4.85 -21.28 -9.93
CA PRO A 332 -4.30 -22.62 -10.10
C PRO A 332 -2.86 -22.73 -9.59
N VAL A 333 -2.42 -23.97 -9.33
CA VAL A 333 -1.10 -24.29 -8.72
C VAL A 333 0.11 -23.85 -9.55
N ASN A 334 -0.07 -23.60 -10.85
CA ASN A 334 0.99 -23.11 -11.72
C ASN A 334 1.25 -21.60 -11.59
N LEU A 335 0.35 -20.85 -10.96
CA LEU A 335 0.53 -19.44 -10.58
C LEU A 335 1.06 -19.33 -9.13
N HIS A 336 1.80 -18.25 -8.87
CA HIS A 336 2.32 -17.88 -7.55
C HIS A 336 3.13 -19.01 -6.87
N ARG A 337 3.96 -19.71 -7.65
CA ARG A 337 4.68 -20.91 -7.20
C ARG A 337 5.56 -20.65 -5.98
N GLU A 338 6.22 -19.51 -5.93
CA GLU A 338 7.09 -19.14 -4.80
C GLU A 338 6.29 -18.90 -3.53
N ALA A 339 5.18 -18.15 -3.59
CA ALA A 339 4.27 -17.98 -2.46
C ALA A 339 3.72 -19.32 -1.94
N ARG A 340 3.31 -20.22 -2.86
CA ARG A 340 2.90 -21.59 -2.50
C ARG A 340 4.04 -22.37 -1.84
N ARG A 341 5.25 -22.26 -2.38
CA ARG A 341 6.45 -22.94 -1.85
C ARG A 341 6.78 -22.47 -0.44
N ARG A 342 6.73 -21.17 -0.16
CA ARG A 342 6.98 -20.63 1.20
C ARG A 342 5.96 -21.18 2.18
N MET A 343 4.67 -21.15 1.83
CA MET A 343 3.62 -21.73 2.66
C MET A 343 3.75 -23.25 2.85
N SER A 344 4.17 -24.00 1.83
CA SER A 344 4.33 -25.46 1.90
C SER A 344 5.60 -25.92 2.60
N ASN A 345 6.72 -25.20 2.43
CA ASN A 345 7.99 -25.54 3.09
C ASN A 345 7.94 -25.31 4.59
N SER A 346 7.02 -24.47 5.04
CA SER A 346 6.64 -24.34 6.43
C SER A 346 5.65 -25.42 6.87
N MET A 347 5.41 -26.50 6.09
CA MET A 347 4.68 -27.72 6.47
C MET A 347 5.66 -28.85 6.84
N PRO A 348 5.43 -29.61 7.93
CA PRO A 348 6.23 -30.80 8.19
C PRO A 348 6.01 -31.81 7.04
N GLY A 349 7.10 -32.45 6.64
CA GLY A 349 7.08 -33.60 5.73
C GLY A 349 6.47 -34.85 6.34
#